data_AF-A0A4R9LUZ1-F1
#
_entry.id   AF-A0A4R9LUZ1-F1
#
_cell.length_a   1.000
_cell.length_b   1.000
_cell.length_c   1.000
_cell.angle_alpha   90.00
_cell.angle_beta   90.00
_cell.angle_gamma   90.00
#
_symmetry.space_group_name_H-M   'P 1'
#
loop_
_entity.id
_entity.type
_entity.pdbx_description
1 polymer ?
#
loop_
_entity_poly.entity_id
_entity_poly.type
_entity_poly.pdbx_seq_one_letter_code
_entity_poly.pdbx_strand_id
1 'polypeptide(L)'
;MSLLDQLAFPILFIWFIGLLLSLFRRDLETHWKFFFFLVFCFYMVQFFPEFWAGVARWKESPKRELLSWLGSMGQAIYVFLFLLWPLVLIRIYYSASNNLSKTLIPVLSYGTVVYWALFFMWTYYTKEWYKFIEDYIMNK
;
A
#
# COMPACT_ATOMS: atom_id res chain seq x y z
N MET A 1 -4.22 -12.53 -12.26
CA MET A 1 -3.99 -11.07 -12.19
C MET A 1 -2.77 -10.85 -11.33
N SER A 2 -1.80 -10.06 -11.80
CA SER A 2 -0.60 -9.77 -11.01
C SER A 2 -0.93 -8.86 -9.82
N LEU A 3 -0.02 -8.76 -8.84
CA LEU A 3 -0.16 -7.82 -7.72
C LEU A 3 -0.10 -6.37 -8.22
N LEU A 4 0.71 -6.11 -9.26
CA LEU A 4 0.80 -4.81 -9.90
C LEU A 4 -0.53 -4.43 -10.58
N ASP A 5 -1.16 -5.35 -11.30
CA ASP A 5 -2.44 -5.13 -11.98
C ASP A 5 -3.53 -4.69 -10.99
N GLN A 6 -3.52 -5.28 -9.79
CA GLN A 6 -4.49 -5.02 -8.72
C GLN A 6 -4.25 -3.68 -8.03
N LEU A 7 -3.00 -3.27 -7.90
CA LEU A 7 -2.62 -2.12 -7.07
C LEU A 7 -2.29 -0.84 -7.84
N ALA A 8 -2.02 -0.91 -9.14
CA ALA A 8 -1.65 0.25 -9.94
C ALA A 8 -2.69 1.38 -9.82
N PHE A 9 -3.98 1.06 -9.96
CA PHE A 9 -5.04 2.05 -9.82
C PHE A 9 -5.13 2.67 -8.41
N PRO A 10 -5.36 1.91 -7.31
CA PRO A 10 -5.51 2.53 -5.99
C PRO A 10 -4.24 3.26 -5.53
N ILE A 11 -3.04 2.76 -5.85
CA ILE A 11 -1.79 3.42 -5.47
C ILE A 11 -1.63 4.74 -6.22
N LEU A 12 -1.77 4.75 -7.55
CA LEU A 12 -1.63 5.98 -8.33
C LEU A 12 -2.72 7.00 -7.98
N PHE A 13 -3.93 6.53 -7.65
CA PHE A 13 -5.02 7.39 -7.20
C PHE A 13 -4.70 8.08 -5.85
N ILE A 14 -4.25 7.32 -4.86
CA ILE A 14 -3.83 7.87 -3.56
C ILE A 14 -2.64 8.82 -3.74
N TRP A 15 -1.67 8.45 -4.59
CA TRP A 15 -0.52 9.30 -4.88
C TRP A 15 -0.93 10.60 -5.55
N PHE A 16 -1.84 10.56 -6.52
CA PHE A 16 -2.38 11.76 -7.15
C PHE A 16 -3.02 12.70 -6.13
N ILE A 17 -3.82 12.17 -5.18
CA ILE A 17 -4.38 12.96 -4.08
C ILE A 17 -3.26 13.57 -3.21
N GLY A 18 -2.25 12.76 -2.84
CA GLY A 18 -1.11 13.23 -2.06
C GLY A 18 -0.32 14.33 -2.76
N LEU A 19 -0.17 14.23 -4.08
CA LEU A 19 0.47 15.25 -4.92
C LEU A 19 -0.35 16.53 -4.90
N LEU A 20 -1.67 16.46 -5.10
CA LEU A 20 -2.55 17.63 -4.99
C LEU A 20 -2.42 18.32 -3.63
N LEU A 21 -2.46 17.55 -2.54
CA LEU A 21 -2.28 18.08 -1.19
C LEU A 21 -0.89 18.73 -1.02
N SER A 22 0.15 18.14 -1.59
CA SER A 22 1.51 18.69 -1.53
C SER A 22 1.63 20.04 -2.24
N LEU A 23 0.86 20.28 -3.32
CA LEU A 23 0.86 21.55 -4.03
C LEU A 23 0.31 22.70 -3.17
N PHE A 24 -0.68 22.42 -2.32
CA PHE A 24 -1.26 23.38 -1.39
C PHE A 24 -0.42 23.64 -0.14
N ARG A 25 0.58 22.79 0.14
CA ARG A 25 1.48 22.99 1.27
C ARG A 25 2.38 24.21 1.03
N ARG A 26 2.23 25.24 1.87
CA ARG A 26 3.01 26.50 1.76
C ARG A 26 4.47 26.34 2.16
N ASP A 27 4.75 25.47 3.13
CA ASP A 27 6.11 25.23 3.65
C ASP A 27 6.98 24.37 2.72
N LEU A 28 6.42 23.85 1.63
CA LEU A 28 7.15 23.01 0.69
C LEU A 28 7.66 23.87 -0.47
N GLU A 29 8.98 23.88 -0.65
CA GLU A 29 9.60 24.63 -1.75
C GLU A 29 9.14 24.14 -3.11
N THR A 30 9.06 25.08 -4.07
CA THR A 30 8.52 24.82 -5.42
C THR A 30 9.31 23.73 -6.16
N HIS A 31 10.62 23.65 -5.96
CA HIS A 31 11.43 22.65 -6.64
C HIS A 31 11.11 21.22 -6.18
N TRP A 32 10.79 21.00 -4.89
CA TRP A 32 10.34 19.69 -4.39
C TRP A 32 9.00 19.28 -4.97
N LYS A 33 8.06 20.22 -5.10
CA LYS A 33 6.77 20.00 -5.77
C LYS A 33 6.96 19.53 -7.20
N PHE A 34 7.89 20.16 -7.93
CA PHE A 34 8.25 19.76 -9.28
C PHE A 34 8.82 18.34 -9.34
N PHE A 35 9.76 17.99 -8.45
CA PHE A 35 10.31 16.63 -8.41
C PHE A 35 9.26 15.57 -8.07
N PHE A 36 8.37 15.82 -7.11
CA PHE A 36 7.28 14.89 -6.80
C PHE A 36 6.33 14.70 -7.99
N PHE A 37 6.02 15.78 -8.71
CA PHE A 37 5.23 15.72 -9.93
C PHE A 37 5.93 14.91 -11.03
N LEU A 38 7.21 15.15 -11.25
CA LEU A 38 7.99 14.45 -12.26
C LEU A 38 8.06 12.95 -11.98
N VAL A 39 8.36 12.56 -10.73
CA VAL A 39 8.36 11.15 -10.32
C VAL A 39 6.98 10.52 -10.53
N PHE A 40 5.91 11.20 -10.16
CA PHE A 40 4.55 10.73 -10.42
C PHE A 40 4.29 10.52 -11.91
N CYS A 41 4.67 11.46 -12.78
CA CYS A 41 4.52 11.33 -14.23
C CYS A 41 5.26 10.11 -14.77
N PHE A 42 6.50 9.86 -14.34
CA PHE A 42 7.25 8.67 -14.74
C PHE A 42 6.51 7.38 -14.40
N TYR A 43 6.06 7.24 -13.16
CA TYR A 43 5.33 6.04 -12.74
C TYR A 43 3.94 5.92 -13.37
N MET A 44 3.26 7.04 -13.60
CA MET A 44 1.96 7.06 -14.29
C MET A 44 2.10 6.59 -15.73
N VAL A 45 3.14 7.02 -16.45
CA VAL A 45 3.41 6.55 -17.82
C VAL A 45 3.81 5.07 -17.81
N GLN A 46 4.70 4.68 -16.90
CA GLN A 46 5.18 3.30 -16.79
C GLN A 46 4.04 2.31 -16.51
N PHE A 47 3.10 2.66 -15.63
CA PHE A 47 2.00 1.81 -15.18
C PHE A 47 0.64 2.21 -15.76
N PHE A 48 0.64 2.97 -16.86
CA PHE A 48 -0.58 3.45 -17.50
C PHE A 48 -1.52 2.30 -17.92
N PRO A 49 -1.03 1.20 -18.55
CA PRO A 49 -1.88 0.08 -18.93
C PRO A 49 -2.58 -0.57 -17.73
N GLU A 50 -1.86 -0.82 -16.65
CA GLU A 50 -2.36 -1.44 -15.43
C GLU A 50 -3.34 -0.52 -14.70
N PHE A 51 -3.04 0.79 -14.67
CA PHE A 51 -3.95 1.81 -14.15
C PHE A 51 -5.28 1.79 -14.90
N TRP A 52 -5.23 1.84 -16.24
CA TRP A 52 -6.44 1.89 -17.06
C TRP A 52 -7.28 0.61 -16.95
N ALA A 53 -6.62 -0.55 -16.91
CA ALA A 53 -7.28 -1.82 -16.63
C ALA A 53 -7.95 -1.82 -15.25
N GLY A 54 -7.31 -1.25 -14.23
CA GLY A 54 -7.90 -1.08 -12.90
C GLY A 54 -9.13 -0.17 -12.89
N VAL A 55 -9.10 0.92 -13.65
CA VAL A 55 -10.26 1.81 -13.82
C VAL A 55 -11.43 1.08 -14.50
N ALA A 56 -11.16 0.26 -15.52
CA ALA A 56 -12.19 -0.53 -16.19
C ALA A 56 -12.86 -1.52 -15.22
N ARG A 57 -12.06 -2.30 -14.46
CA ARG A 57 -12.58 -3.24 -13.46
C ARG A 57 -13.36 -2.56 -12.34
N TRP A 58 -12.91 -1.40 -11.89
CA TRP A 58 -13.63 -0.60 -10.89
C TRP A 58 -15.01 -0.18 -11.39
N LYS A 59 -15.12 0.23 -12.66
CA LYS A 59 -16.42 0.59 -13.27
C LYS A 59 -17.36 -0.61 -13.38
N GLU A 60 -16.84 -1.79 -13.66
CA GLU A 60 -17.63 -3.02 -13.79
C GLU A 60 -18.08 -3.59 -12.44
N SER A 61 -17.22 -3.59 -11.43
CA SER A 61 -17.49 -4.27 -10.15
C SER A 61 -16.73 -3.63 -8.97
N PRO A 62 -17.18 -2.46 -8.48
CA PRO A 62 -16.43 -1.68 -7.48
C PRO A 62 -16.28 -2.40 -6.15
N LYS A 63 -17.32 -3.11 -5.67
CA LYS A 63 -17.27 -3.85 -4.39
C LYS A 63 -16.21 -4.97 -4.41
N ARG A 64 -16.17 -5.73 -5.52
CA ARG A 64 -15.22 -6.84 -5.69
C ARG A 64 -13.80 -6.33 -5.84
N GLU A 65 -13.62 -5.25 -6.60
CA GLU A 65 -12.32 -4.63 -6.82
C GLU A 65 -11.77 -4.01 -5.51
N LEU A 66 -12.62 -3.42 -4.66
CA LEU A 66 -12.21 -2.95 -3.33
C LEU A 66 -11.65 -4.09 -2.44
N LEU A 67 -12.34 -5.24 -2.40
CA LEU A 67 -11.87 -6.41 -1.64
C LEU A 67 -10.54 -6.95 -2.18
N SER A 68 -10.40 -6.95 -3.50
CA SER A 68 -9.16 -7.31 -4.20
C SER A 68 -8.00 -6.39 -3.82
N TRP A 69 -8.24 -5.08 -3.73
CA TRP A 69 -7.21 -4.12 -3.30
C TRP A 69 -6.79 -4.33 -1.86
N LEU A 70 -7.73 -4.54 -0.93
CA LEU A 70 -7.40 -4.79 0.47
C LEU A 70 -6.51 -6.04 0.63
N GLY A 71 -6.86 -7.12 -0.06
CA GLY A 71 -6.06 -8.35 -0.07
C GLY A 71 -4.67 -8.13 -0.67
N SER A 72 -4.60 -7.44 -1.82
CA SER A 72 -3.34 -7.16 -2.50
C SER A 72 -2.44 -6.18 -1.74
N MET A 73 -3.02 -5.20 -1.06
CA MET A 73 -2.28 -4.26 -0.21
C MET A 73 -1.62 -4.99 0.95
N GLY A 74 -2.31 -5.95 1.57
CA GLY A 74 -1.69 -6.83 2.57
C GLY A 74 -0.50 -7.59 1.99
N GLN A 75 -0.66 -8.22 0.82
CA GLN A 75 0.47 -8.91 0.18
C GLN A 75 1.64 -7.97 -0.12
N ALA A 76 1.37 -6.75 -0.60
CA ALA A 76 2.39 -5.75 -0.86
C ALA A 76 3.13 -5.31 0.41
N ILE A 77 2.40 -5.07 1.52
CA ILE A 77 2.99 -4.73 2.82
C ILE A 77 3.85 -5.89 3.34
N TYR A 78 3.40 -7.13 3.18
CA TYR A 78 4.18 -8.30 3.59
C TYR A 78 5.52 -8.38 2.84
N VAL A 79 5.52 -8.23 1.51
CA VAL A 79 6.74 -8.21 0.70
C VAL A 79 7.61 -6.99 1.04
N PHE A 80 7.00 -5.83 1.25
CA PHE A 80 7.72 -4.62 1.65
C PHE A 80 8.42 -4.79 3.00
N LEU A 81 7.74 -5.35 4.01
CA LEU A 81 8.34 -5.61 5.32
C LEU A 81 9.52 -6.58 5.20
N PHE A 82 9.40 -7.64 4.39
CA PHE A 82 10.50 -8.56 4.12
C PHE A 82 11.75 -7.84 3.58
N LEU A 83 11.58 -6.87 2.67
CA LEU A 83 12.69 -6.06 2.15
C LEU A 83 13.16 -4.95 3.11
N LEU A 84 12.24 -4.41 3.92
CA LEU A 84 12.51 -3.34 4.86
C LEU A 84 13.37 -3.83 6.04
N TRP A 85 13.15 -5.04 6.55
CA TRP A 85 13.82 -5.55 7.73
C TRP A 85 15.35 -5.57 7.64
N PRO A 86 15.98 -6.09 6.56
CA PRO A 86 17.42 -6.00 6.38
C PRO A 86 17.96 -4.56 6.43
N LEU A 87 17.27 -3.61 5.78
CA LEU A 87 17.64 -2.19 5.78
C LEU A 87 17.53 -1.57 7.17
N VAL A 88 16.49 -1.93 7.92
CA VAL A 88 16.28 -1.49 9.29
C VAL A 88 17.40 -2.00 10.21
N LEU A 89 17.82 -3.26 10.08
CA LEU A 89 18.92 -3.81 10.86
C LEU A 89 20.25 -3.08 10.59
N ILE A 90 20.55 -2.82 9.32
CA ILE A 90 21.73 -2.02 8.93
C ILE A 90 21.66 -0.62 9.55
N ARG A 91 20.49 0.03 9.48
CA ARG A 91 20.30 1.38 10.04
C ARG A 91 20.48 1.39 11.56
N ILE A 92 19.93 0.39 12.27
CA ILE A 92 20.08 0.24 13.72
C ILE A 92 21.55 0.09 14.10
N TYR A 93 22.29 -0.74 13.36
CA TYR A 93 23.70 -1.00 13.65
C TYR A 93 24.58 0.24 13.45
N TYR A 94 24.41 0.96 12.32
CA TYR A 94 25.36 2.01 11.94
C TYR A 94 25.01 3.43 12.40
N SER A 95 23.73 3.77 12.58
CA SER A 95 23.37 5.21 12.60
C SER A 95 22.08 5.57 13.34
N ALA A 96 21.43 4.61 14.01
CA ALA A 96 20.31 4.95 14.85
C ALA A 96 20.82 5.54 16.18
N SER A 97 20.43 6.79 16.46
CA SER A 97 20.72 7.41 17.76
C SER A 97 20.02 6.61 18.87
N ASN A 98 20.57 6.64 20.09
CA ASN A 98 19.99 5.90 21.23
C ASN A 98 18.49 6.16 21.44
N ASN A 99 17.99 7.35 21.11
CA ASN A 99 16.57 7.68 21.21
C ASN A 99 15.76 7.15 20.03
N LEU A 100 16.28 7.24 18.79
CA LEU A 100 15.58 6.69 17.62
C LEU A 100 15.45 5.17 17.73
N SER A 101 16.51 4.47 18.15
CA SER A 101 16.48 3.02 18.36
C SER A 101 15.45 2.60 19.41
N LYS A 102 15.37 3.33 20.54
CA LYS A 102 14.45 3.03 21.64
C LYS A 102 12.98 3.12 21.25
N THR A 103 12.61 3.95 20.27
CA THR A 103 11.22 4.08 19.81
C THR A 103 10.96 3.27 18.53
N LEU A 104 11.87 3.33 17.56
CA LEU A 104 11.68 2.71 16.25
C LEU A 104 11.67 1.19 16.32
N ILE A 105 12.56 0.60 17.12
CA ILE A 105 12.68 -0.87 17.26
C ILE A 105 11.40 -1.49 17.82
N PRO A 106 10.87 -1.08 18.98
CA PRO A 106 9.66 -1.69 19.52
C PRO A 106 8.44 -1.43 18.62
N VAL A 107 8.26 -0.20 18.13
CA VAL A 107 7.10 0.12 17.28
C VAL A 107 7.10 -0.72 16.01
N LEU A 108 8.23 -0.81 15.31
CA LEU A 108 8.31 -1.57 14.06
C LEU A 108 8.22 -3.08 14.31
N SER A 109 8.88 -3.58 15.37
CA SER A 109 8.84 -5.00 15.74
C SER A 109 7.43 -5.44 16.14
N TYR A 110 6.81 -4.77 17.12
CA TYR A 110 5.46 -5.11 17.58
C TYR A 110 4.44 -4.92 16.47
N GLY A 111 4.53 -3.81 15.72
CA GLY A 111 3.66 -3.56 14.57
C GLY A 111 3.76 -4.67 13.52
N THR A 112 4.97 -5.13 13.21
CA THR A 112 5.19 -6.23 12.25
C THR A 112 4.60 -7.55 12.77
N VAL A 113 4.84 -7.90 14.04
CA VAL A 113 4.34 -9.17 14.60
C VAL A 113 2.81 -9.19 14.65
N VAL A 114 2.19 -8.09 15.10
CA VAL A 114 0.72 -7.95 15.09
C VAL A 114 0.19 -8.01 13.66
N TYR A 115 0.83 -7.30 12.74
CA TYR A 115 0.48 -7.34 11.32
C TYR A 115 0.56 -8.77 10.76
N TRP A 116 1.64 -9.51 11.03
CA TRP A 116 1.78 -10.90 10.59
C TRP A 116 0.70 -11.80 11.18
N ALA A 117 0.39 -11.68 12.47
CA ALA A 117 -0.68 -12.46 13.08
C ALA A 117 -2.03 -12.21 12.38
N LEU A 118 -2.39 -10.94 12.16
CA LEU A 118 -3.61 -10.56 11.44
C LEU A 118 -3.57 -11.03 9.98
N PHE A 119 -2.44 -10.88 9.30
CA PHE A 119 -2.28 -11.24 7.90
C PHE A 119 -2.35 -12.77 7.68
N PHE A 120 -1.77 -13.56 8.59
CA PHE A 120 -1.89 -15.02 8.56
C PHE A 120 -3.31 -15.47 8.86
N MET A 121 -3.97 -14.89 9.87
CA MET A 121 -5.39 -15.15 10.12
C MET A 121 -6.23 -14.80 8.89
N TRP A 122 -6.05 -13.62 8.32
CA TRP A 122 -6.73 -13.21 7.10
C TRP A 122 -6.49 -14.22 5.97
N THR A 123 -5.24 -14.57 5.68
CA THR A 123 -4.88 -15.49 4.59
C THR A 123 -5.48 -16.88 4.79
N TYR A 124 -5.52 -17.36 6.04
CA TYR A 124 -6.13 -18.64 6.39
C TYR A 124 -7.64 -18.62 6.16
N TYR A 125 -8.32 -17.58 6.68
CA TYR A 125 -9.79 -17.48 6.65
C TYR A 125 -10.37 -16.79 5.40
N THR A 126 -9.53 -16.31 4.46
CA THR A 126 -9.98 -15.50 3.32
C THR A 126 -11.07 -16.20 2.52
N LYS A 127 -10.95 -17.51 2.28
CA LYS A 127 -11.95 -18.26 1.50
C LYS A 127 -13.31 -18.34 2.19
N GLU A 128 -13.32 -18.48 3.52
CA GLU A 128 -14.57 -18.51 4.29
C GLU A 128 -15.17 -17.10 4.41
N TRP A 129 -14.33 -16.08 4.58
CA TRP A 129 -14.75 -14.69 4.58
C TRP A 129 -15.37 -14.24 3.26
N TYR A 130 -14.79 -14.62 2.12
CA TYR A 130 -15.38 -14.31 0.81
C TYR A 130 -16.77 -14.94 0.66
N LYS A 131 -16.93 -16.21 1.05
CA LYS A 131 -18.24 -16.89 1.04
C LYS A 131 -19.24 -16.21 1.98
N PHE A 132 -18.82 -15.87 3.20
CA PHE A 132 -19.68 -15.19 4.16
C PHE A 132 -20.15 -13.82 3.66
N ILE A 133 -19.25 -13.03 3.07
CA ILE A 133 -19.57 -11.71 2.52
C ILE A 133 -20.47 -11.84 1.28
N GLU A 134 -20.21 -12.82 0.41
CA GLU A 134 -21.03 -13.10 -0.77
C GLU A 134 -22.45 -13.52 -0.35
N ASP A 135 -22.59 -14.47 0.59
CA ASP A 135 -23.88 -14.89 1.13
C ASP A 135 -24.63 -13.73 1.82
N TYR A 136 -23.92 -12.87 2.56
CA TYR A 136 -24.54 -11.73 3.24
C TYR A 136 -24.96 -10.61 2.29
N ILE A 137 -24.22 -10.39 1.19
CA ILE A 137 -24.55 -9.40 0.16
C ILE A 137 -25.62 -9.92 -0.80
N MET A 138 -25.72 -11.23 -1.04
CA MET A 138 -26.71 -11.82 -1.95
C MET A 138 -28.05 -12.19 -1.30
N ASN A 139 -28.10 -12.36 0.03
CA ASN A 139 -29.36 -12.54 0.80
C ASN A 139 -29.99 -11.22 1.29
N LYS A 140 -29.55 -10.08 0.76
CA LYS A 140 -30.15 -8.76 0.99
C LYS A 140 -30.30 -8.01 -0.32
#